data_AF-A0A7G5XMR6-F1
#
_entry.id   AF-A0A7G5XMR6-F1
#
_cell.length_a   1.000
_cell.length_b   1.000
_cell.length_c   1.000
_cell.angle_alpha   90.00
_cell.angle_beta   90.00
_cell.angle_gamma   90.00
#
_symmetry.space_group_name_H-M   'P 1'
#
loop_
_entity.id
_entity.type
_entity.pdbx_description
1 polymer ?
#
loop_
_entity_poly.entity_id
_entity_poly.type
_entity_poly.pdbx_seq_one_letter_code
_entity_poly.pdbx_strand_id
1 'polypeptide(L)'
;MNDDKTESLFLPAISQTNRWQIENNVLKFFNGQTEVAKFTAVEATTSKLDGNWELNYISGIRIAFDGLYPEKKPFIRFELGQSMISGNTSCNGFSSKYTMNGNSIKFEPGISTMMACPGNGEKTFTSMLQKVNKYALSDDNTLNFLIDDVAVMRFVRK
;
A
#
# COMPACT_ATOMS: atom_id res chain seq x y z
N MET A 1 -10.23 9.88 -28.13
CA MET A 1 -9.26 10.09 -29.22
C MET A 1 -7.89 10.20 -28.57
N ASN A 2 -7.10 9.12 -28.60
CA ASN A 2 -5.65 9.05 -28.40
C ASN A 2 -5.30 7.60 -28.06
N ASP A 3 -4.88 6.78 -29.04
CA ASP A 3 -4.01 5.64 -28.73
C ASP A 3 -3.22 5.09 -29.94
N ASP A 4 -3.72 5.16 -31.18
CA ASP A 4 -3.02 4.55 -32.32
C ASP A 4 -1.64 5.15 -32.65
N LYS A 5 -1.48 6.47 -32.52
CA LYS A 5 -0.21 7.13 -32.88
C LYS A 5 0.89 6.88 -31.85
N THR A 6 0.52 6.80 -30.57
CA THR A 6 1.47 6.58 -29.47
C THR A 6 2.07 5.18 -29.57
N GLU A 7 1.24 4.17 -29.80
CA GLU A 7 1.69 2.78 -29.91
C GLU A 7 2.53 2.55 -31.18
N SER A 8 2.18 3.19 -32.30
CA SER A 8 2.93 3.11 -33.56
C SER A 8 4.36 3.67 -33.49
N LEU A 9 4.63 4.59 -32.56
CA LEU A 9 5.97 5.18 -32.34
C LEU A 9 6.72 4.49 -31.21
N PHE A 10 6.00 3.88 -30.27
CA PHE A 10 6.56 3.25 -29.08
C PHE A 10 7.30 1.94 -29.38
N LEU A 11 6.67 1.02 -30.12
CA LEU A 11 7.28 -0.29 -30.42
C LEU A 11 8.58 -0.16 -31.25
N PRO A 12 8.66 0.71 -32.28
CA PRO A 12 9.91 0.94 -32.99
C PRO A 12 11.01 1.57 -32.12
N ALA A 13 10.65 2.47 -31.20
CA ALA A 13 11.63 3.08 -30.30
C ALA A 13 12.28 2.04 -29.36
N ILE A 14 11.49 1.08 -28.86
CA ILE A 14 12.01 -0.01 -28.01
C ILE A 14 12.83 -1.00 -28.83
N SER A 15 12.36 -1.43 -30.01
CA SER A 15 13.06 -2.45 -30.80
C SER A 15 14.43 -2.00 -31.31
N GLN A 16 14.66 -0.70 -31.43
CA GLN A 16 15.93 -0.11 -31.85
C GLN A 16 16.87 0.25 -30.68
N THR A 17 16.45 0.01 -29.44
CA THR A 17 17.24 0.35 -28.26
C THR A 17 18.45 -0.57 -28.14
N ASN A 18 19.66 -0.01 -28.12
CA ASN A 18 20.91 -0.74 -27.89
C ASN A 18 21.61 -0.32 -26.59
N ARG A 19 21.17 0.78 -25.98
CA ARG A 19 21.71 1.30 -24.72
C ARG A 19 20.60 1.96 -23.91
N TRP A 20 20.68 1.83 -22.59
CA TRP A 20 19.80 2.52 -21.65
C TRP A 20 20.61 3.23 -20.57
N GLN A 21 20.03 4.27 -19.98
CA GLN A 21 20.63 5.03 -18.88
C GLN A 21 19.54 5.50 -17.91
N ILE A 22 19.84 5.49 -16.62
CA ILE A 22 18.98 6.10 -15.59
C ILE A 22 19.69 7.34 -15.05
N GLU A 23 19.01 8.48 -15.09
CA GLU A 23 19.53 9.76 -14.63
C GLU A 23 18.39 10.61 -14.06
N ASN A 24 18.55 11.16 -12.85
CA ASN A 24 17.54 12.01 -12.19
C ASN A 24 16.11 11.42 -12.22
N ASN A 25 15.99 10.14 -11.87
CA ASN A 25 14.72 9.40 -11.86
C ASN A 25 14.05 9.29 -13.25
N VAL A 26 14.83 9.35 -14.33
CA VAL A 26 14.36 9.15 -15.70
C VAL A 26 15.14 8.00 -16.33
N LEU A 27 14.42 7.01 -16.85
CA LEU A 27 14.95 5.97 -17.73
C LEU A 27 14.95 6.48 -19.18
N LYS A 28 16.13 6.56 -19.78
CA LYS A 28 16.33 6.96 -21.18
C LYS A 28 16.80 5.75 -21.98
N PHE A 29 16.22 5.56 -23.16
CA PHE A 29 16.65 4.58 -24.14
C PHE A 29 17.32 5.26 -25.33
N PHE A 30 18.36 4.61 -25.86
CA PHE A 30 19.18 5.14 -26.94
C PHE A 30 19.35 4.12 -28.05
N ASN A 31 19.41 4.63 -29.28
CA ASN A 31 19.97 3.95 -30.44
C ASN A 31 21.26 4.70 -30.83
N GLY A 32 22.40 4.22 -30.34
CA GLY A 32 23.68 4.92 -30.49
C GLY A 32 23.74 6.18 -29.64
N GLN A 33 23.86 7.35 -30.29
CA GLN A 33 23.91 8.66 -29.62
C GLN A 33 22.53 9.33 -29.48
N THR A 34 21.50 8.83 -30.18
CA THR A 34 20.16 9.44 -30.20
C THR A 34 19.29 8.88 -29.10
N GLU A 35 18.61 9.74 -28.33
CA GLU A 35 17.55 9.37 -27.39
C GLU A 35 16.27 9.01 -28.16
N VAL A 36 15.75 7.79 -27.96
CA VAL A 36 14.58 7.27 -28.69
C VAL A 36 13.34 7.13 -27.81
N ALA A 37 13.51 7.00 -26.48
CA ALA A 37 12.41 7.01 -25.53
C ALA A 37 12.88 7.50 -24.16
N LYS A 38 11.95 8.10 -23.41
CA LYS A 38 12.19 8.65 -22.08
C LYS A 38 11.00 8.33 -21.18
N PHE A 39 11.26 7.70 -20.05
CA PHE A 39 10.27 7.38 -19.02
C PHE A 39 10.68 8.08 -17.74
N THR A 40 9.85 9.00 -17.27
CA THR A 40 9.98 9.52 -15.92
C THR A 40 9.52 8.43 -14.97
N ALA A 41 10.38 8.03 -14.04
CA ALA A 41 9.96 7.12 -12.99
C ALA A 41 8.88 7.82 -12.16
N VAL A 42 7.73 7.16 -12.11
CA VAL A 42 6.68 7.51 -11.16
C VAL A 42 7.15 6.97 -9.82
N GLU A 43 7.06 7.76 -8.75
CA GLU A 43 7.30 7.23 -7.41
C GLU A 43 6.49 5.95 -7.25
N ALA A 44 7.17 4.86 -6.93
CA ALA A 44 6.47 3.64 -6.61
C ALA A 44 5.51 3.98 -5.48
N THR A 45 4.21 3.74 -5.67
CA THR A 45 3.17 3.97 -4.66
C THR A 45 3.54 3.37 -3.29
N THR A 46 4.43 2.38 -3.29
CA THR A 46 5.02 1.77 -2.10
C THR A 46 5.79 2.75 -1.22
N SER A 47 6.57 3.72 -1.73
CA SER A 47 7.36 4.63 -0.89
C SER A 47 6.46 5.52 -0.01
N LYS A 48 5.29 5.90 -0.53
CA LYS A 48 4.30 6.72 0.16
C LYS A 48 3.62 6.00 1.33
N LEU A 49 3.73 4.67 1.41
CA LEU A 49 3.20 3.89 2.53
C LEU A 49 4.00 4.11 3.81
N ASP A 50 5.28 4.50 3.75
CA ASP A 50 6.11 4.60 4.95
C ASP A 50 5.54 5.62 5.96
N GLY A 51 5.54 5.23 7.24
CA GLY A 51 5.00 6.06 8.33
C GLY A 51 3.70 5.55 8.93
N ASN A 52 2.98 6.44 9.63
CA ASN A 52 1.86 6.11 10.51
C ASN A 52 0.50 6.33 9.86
N TRP A 53 -0.40 5.37 10.04
CA TRP A 53 -1.74 5.31 9.47
C TRP A 53 -2.75 4.93 10.55
N GLU A 54 -3.70 5.80 10.84
CA GLU A 54 -4.75 5.57 11.83
C GLU A 54 -6.05 5.11 11.16
N LEU A 55 -6.67 4.05 11.68
CA LEU A 55 -7.89 3.49 11.13
C LEU A 55 -9.06 4.45 11.35
N ASN A 56 -9.84 4.72 10.31
CA ASN A 56 -11.08 5.51 10.42
C ASN A 56 -12.32 4.78 9.86
N TYR A 57 -12.14 3.62 9.25
CA TYR A 57 -13.25 2.80 8.74
C TYR A 57 -12.85 1.32 8.67
N ILE A 58 -13.79 0.44 9.03
CA ILE A 58 -13.70 -1.01 8.82
C ILE A 58 -15.07 -1.57 8.44
N SER A 59 -15.11 -2.42 7.42
CA SER A 59 -16.35 -3.02 6.89
C SER A 59 -16.84 -4.21 7.73
N GLY A 60 -18.06 -4.67 7.46
CA GLY A 60 -18.59 -5.92 8.02
C GLY A 60 -19.08 -5.83 9.46
N ILE A 61 -19.18 -4.64 10.03
CA ILE A 61 -19.65 -4.41 11.40
C ILE A 61 -21.08 -3.89 11.43
N ARG A 62 -21.89 -4.36 12.39
CA ARG A 62 -23.27 -3.87 12.62
C ARG A 62 -23.35 -2.69 13.58
N ILE A 63 -22.21 -2.28 14.15
CA ILE A 63 -22.10 -1.16 15.09
C ILE A 63 -21.33 -0.01 14.43
N ALA A 64 -21.54 1.22 14.90
CA ALA A 64 -20.80 2.38 14.41
C ALA A 64 -19.30 2.26 14.75
N PHE A 65 -18.44 2.84 13.92
CA PHE A 65 -16.97 2.76 14.07
C PHE A 65 -16.50 3.24 15.45
N ASP A 66 -16.97 4.41 15.91
CA ASP A 66 -16.60 4.95 17.22
C ASP A 66 -17.18 4.11 18.38
N GLY A 67 -18.26 3.34 18.14
CA GLY A 67 -18.77 2.36 19.12
C GLY A 67 -17.90 1.10 19.20
N LEU A 68 -17.20 0.74 18.12
CA LEU A 68 -16.25 -0.37 18.09
C LEU A 68 -14.90 -0.01 18.72
N TYR A 69 -14.51 1.26 18.58
CA TYR A 69 -13.24 1.81 19.06
C TYR A 69 -13.44 3.08 19.90
N PRO A 70 -14.11 2.99 21.07
CA PRO A 70 -14.53 4.16 21.84
C PRO A 70 -13.35 4.88 22.54
N GLU A 71 -12.30 4.15 22.89
CA GLU A 71 -11.16 4.71 23.63
C GLU A 71 -9.96 5.01 22.73
N LYS A 72 -9.63 4.07 21.84
CA LYS A 72 -8.43 4.12 21.02
C LYS A 72 -8.67 3.49 19.67
N LYS A 73 -8.31 4.22 18.61
CA LYS A 73 -8.38 3.72 17.23
C LYS A 73 -7.14 2.87 16.92
N PRO A 74 -7.30 1.74 16.22
CA PRO A 74 -6.15 0.99 15.71
C PRO A 74 -5.29 1.88 14.80
N PHE A 75 -3.98 1.67 14.83
CA PHE A 75 -3.08 2.28 13.86
C PHE A 75 -2.03 1.27 13.41
N ILE A 76 -1.49 1.51 12.22
CA ILE A 76 -0.39 0.76 11.62
C ILE A 76 0.72 1.75 11.29
N ARG A 77 1.96 1.37 11.57
CA ARG A 77 3.17 2.00 11.09
C ARG A 77 3.83 1.07 10.09
N PHE A 78 4.01 1.53 8.87
CA PHE A 78 4.83 0.85 7.87
C PHE A 78 6.29 1.21 8.06
N GLU A 79 7.14 0.20 8.01
CA GLU A 79 8.59 0.30 8.09
C GLU A 79 9.18 -0.37 6.84
N LEU A 80 9.17 0.36 5.71
CA LEU A 80 9.47 -0.22 4.39
C LEU A 80 10.87 -0.82 4.32
N GLY A 81 11.85 -0.18 4.98
CA GLY A 81 13.24 -0.66 5.04
C GLY A 81 13.39 -2.03 5.73
N GLN A 82 12.40 -2.46 6.50
CA GLN A 82 12.40 -3.75 7.21
C GLN A 82 11.34 -4.73 6.69
N SER A 83 10.50 -4.31 5.74
CA SER A 83 9.32 -5.07 5.28
C SER A 83 8.43 -5.52 6.45
N MET A 84 8.21 -4.61 7.39
CA MET A 84 7.49 -4.87 8.63
C MET A 84 6.44 -3.78 8.86
N ILE A 85 5.32 -4.18 9.45
CA ILE A 85 4.39 -3.28 10.09
C ILE A 85 4.42 -3.46 11.62
N SER A 86 4.23 -2.36 12.33
CA SER A 86 4.03 -2.32 13.77
C SER A 86 2.82 -1.45 14.10
N GLY A 87 2.25 -1.57 15.28
CA GLY A 87 1.11 -0.73 15.64
C GLY A 87 0.34 -1.20 16.85
N ASN A 88 -0.94 -0.82 16.90
CA ASN A 88 -1.85 -1.31 17.93
C ASN A 88 -3.21 -1.69 17.35
N THR A 89 -3.88 -2.64 17.99
CA THR A 89 -5.17 -3.20 17.59
C THR A 89 -6.35 -2.59 18.35
N SER A 90 -6.23 -1.33 18.81
CA SER A 90 -7.02 -0.64 19.85
C SER A 90 -6.70 -1.03 21.29
N CYS A 91 -6.24 -2.26 21.52
CA CYS A 91 -5.91 -2.79 22.84
C CYS A 91 -4.43 -3.13 22.94
N ASN A 92 -3.99 -4.08 22.12
CA ASN A 92 -2.66 -4.66 22.17
C ASN A 92 -1.73 -4.02 21.14
N GLY A 93 -0.43 -4.02 21.46
CA GLY A 93 0.61 -3.73 20.48
C GLY A 93 0.83 -4.96 19.61
N PHE A 94 1.09 -4.75 18.31
CA PHE A 94 1.41 -5.84 17.40
C PHE A 94 2.53 -5.47 16.43
N SER A 95 3.21 -6.49 15.91
CA SER A 95 4.12 -6.39 14.78
C SER A 95 3.95 -7.58 13.85
N SER A 96 4.14 -7.38 12.55
CA SER A 96 4.01 -8.42 11.54
C SER A 96 4.89 -8.08 10.34
N LYS A 97 5.53 -9.08 9.76
CA LYS A 97 6.19 -8.93 8.46
C LYS A 97 5.14 -8.93 7.36
N TYR A 98 5.48 -8.32 6.22
CA TYR A 98 4.64 -8.40 5.05
C TYR A 98 5.47 -8.64 3.79
N THR A 99 4.80 -9.14 2.76
CA THR A 99 5.33 -9.19 1.40
C THR A 99 4.46 -8.33 0.49
N MET A 100 5.08 -7.61 -0.44
CA MET A 100 4.38 -6.79 -1.43
C MET A 100 4.84 -7.12 -2.85
N ASN A 101 3.89 -7.16 -3.78
CA ASN A 101 4.17 -7.23 -5.21
C ASN A 101 3.16 -6.35 -5.95
N GLY A 102 3.62 -5.19 -6.44
CA GLY A 102 2.75 -4.15 -6.95
C GLY A 102 1.77 -3.66 -5.87
N ASN A 103 0.47 -3.82 -6.14
CA ASN A 103 -0.62 -3.51 -5.21
C ASN A 103 -1.04 -4.69 -4.33
N SER A 104 -0.49 -5.88 -4.56
CA SER A 104 -0.74 -7.04 -3.70
C SER A 104 0.07 -6.91 -2.42
N ILE A 105 -0.55 -7.20 -1.30
CA ILE A 105 0.07 -7.22 0.03
C ILE A 105 -0.40 -8.43 0.81
N LYS A 106 0.52 -9.10 1.50
CA LYS A 106 0.21 -10.20 2.39
C LYS A 106 0.94 -10.03 3.71
N PHE A 107 0.19 -10.05 4.80
CA PHE A 107 0.71 -10.01 6.16
C PHE A 107 1.00 -11.42 6.66
N GLU A 108 2.16 -11.61 7.27
CA GLU A 108 2.51 -12.84 7.97
C GLU A 108 1.84 -12.87 9.37
N PRO A 109 1.72 -14.05 10.00
CA PRO A 109 1.32 -14.13 11.40
C PRO A 109 2.19 -13.21 12.27
N GLY A 110 1.55 -12.26 12.94
CA GLY A 110 2.22 -11.27 13.76
C GLY A 110 2.49 -11.75 15.19
N ILE A 111 3.32 -11.00 15.90
CA ILE A 111 3.48 -11.07 17.34
C ILE A 111 2.59 -10.00 17.95
N SER A 112 1.82 -10.35 18.99
CA SER A 112 0.95 -9.41 19.71
C SER A 112 1.12 -9.58 21.21
N THR A 113 0.94 -8.50 21.97
CA THR A 113 0.76 -8.60 23.42
C THR A 113 -0.56 -9.30 23.76
N MET A 114 -0.66 -9.87 24.97
CA MET A 114 -1.84 -10.61 25.45
C MET A 114 -2.53 -9.90 26.61
N MET A 115 -2.92 -8.63 26.43
CA MET A 115 -3.78 -7.92 27.38
C MET A 115 -5.25 -8.32 27.13
N ALA A 116 -5.99 -8.58 28.20
CA ALA A 116 -7.43 -8.80 28.12
C ALA A 116 -8.14 -7.44 28.01
N CYS A 117 -8.76 -7.15 26.87
CA CYS A 117 -9.55 -5.95 26.66
C CYS A 117 -11.04 -6.24 26.45
N PRO A 118 -11.92 -5.35 26.91
CA PRO A 118 -13.35 -5.45 26.63
C PRO A 118 -13.66 -5.19 25.15
N GLY A 119 -14.79 -5.73 24.68
CA GLY A 119 -15.30 -5.50 23.34
C GLY A 119 -14.69 -6.38 22.25
N ASN A 120 -15.06 -6.09 21.00
CA ASN A 120 -14.68 -6.90 19.82
C ASN A 120 -13.76 -6.15 18.84
N GLY A 121 -13.28 -4.95 19.20
CA GLY A 121 -12.50 -4.07 18.33
C GLY A 121 -11.24 -4.74 17.78
N GLU A 122 -10.42 -5.28 18.67
CA GLU A 122 -9.16 -5.96 18.32
C GLU A 122 -9.38 -7.18 17.44
N LYS A 123 -10.32 -8.07 17.83
CA LYS A 123 -10.64 -9.27 17.06
C LYS A 123 -11.13 -8.91 15.65
N THR A 124 -11.93 -7.87 15.54
CA THR A 124 -12.45 -7.39 14.26
C THR A 124 -11.33 -6.86 13.38
N PHE A 125 -10.44 -6.03 13.94
CA PHE A 125 -9.28 -5.47 13.23
C PHE A 125 -8.35 -6.57 12.72
N THR A 126 -7.91 -7.47 13.61
CA THR A 126 -6.96 -8.54 13.28
C THR A 126 -7.53 -9.52 12.26
N SER A 127 -8.80 -9.91 12.42
CA SER A 127 -9.48 -10.80 11.47
C SER A 127 -9.65 -10.17 10.09
N MET A 128 -9.85 -8.85 10.03
CA MET A 128 -9.93 -8.15 8.75
C MET A 128 -8.55 -8.02 8.10
N LEU A 129 -7.53 -7.63 8.87
CA LEU A 129 -6.16 -7.48 8.40
C LEU A 129 -5.62 -8.78 7.78
N GLN A 130 -5.96 -9.94 8.35
CA GLN A 130 -5.58 -11.26 7.81
C GLN A 130 -6.23 -11.60 6.46
N LYS A 131 -7.37 -10.98 6.13
CA LYS A 131 -8.08 -11.22 4.86
C LYS A 131 -7.64 -10.27 3.75
N VAL A 132 -6.98 -9.17 4.10
CA VAL A 132 -6.47 -8.19 3.14
C VAL A 132 -5.47 -8.87 2.20
N ASN A 133 -5.65 -8.63 0.90
CA ASN A 133 -4.74 -9.12 -0.13
C ASN A 133 -4.25 -8.02 -1.09
N LYS A 134 -4.84 -6.81 -1.04
CA LYS A 134 -4.39 -5.65 -1.81
C LYS A 134 -4.44 -4.36 -0.98
N TYR A 135 -3.68 -3.37 -1.42
CA TYR A 135 -3.74 -2.00 -0.92
C TYR A 135 -3.86 -0.99 -2.06
N ALA A 136 -4.47 0.16 -1.75
CA ALA A 136 -4.54 1.30 -2.66
C ALA A 136 -4.40 2.61 -1.87
N LEU A 137 -3.53 3.49 -2.35
CA LEU A 137 -3.47 4.87 -1.91
C LEU A 137 -4.41 5.68 -2.80
N SER A 138 -5.45 6.29 -2.21
CA SER A 138 -6.33 7.21 -2.95
C SER A 138 -5.67 8.57 -3.16
N ASP A 139 -4.86 8.98 -2.19
CA ASP A 139 -4.02 10.17 -2.17
C ASP A 139 -2.89 9.97 -1.14
N ASP A 140 -2.11 11.01 -0.85
CA ASP A 140 -0.99 10.94 0.10
C ASP A 140 -1.43 10.75 1.57
N ASN A 141 -2.72 10.96 1.85
CA ASN A 141 -3.30 10.91 3.19
C ASN A 141 -4.28 9.75 3.41
N THR A 142 -4.63 8.99 2.38
CA THR A 142 -5.68 7.97 2.46
C THR A 142 -5.18 6.62 1.93
N LEU A 143 -5.07 5.65 2.84
CA LEU A 143 -4.73 4.26 2.56
C LEU A 143 -5.98 3.39 2.70
N ASN A 144 -6.27 2.60 1.66
CA ASN A 144 -7.30 1.58 1.70
C ASN A 144 -6.65 0.20 1.63
N PHE A 145 -7.11 -0.69 2.49
CA PHE A 145 -6.88 -2.13 2.32
C PHE A 145 -8.11 -2.79 1.73
N LEU A 146 -7.86 -3.74 0.84
CA LEU A 146 -8.88 -4.39 0.04
C LEU A 146 -8.83 -5.91 0.22
N ILE A 147 -10.01 -6.51 0.10
CA ILE A 147 -10.18 -7.91 -0.22
C ILE A 147 -10.59 -7.95 -1.69
N ASP A 148 -9.71 -8.49 -2.51
CA ASP A 148 -9.78 -8.45 -3.97
C ASP A 148 -9.86 -7.00 -4.45
N ASP A 149 -11.04 -6.50 -4.82
CA ASP A 149 -11.24 -5.12 -5.29
C ASP A 149 -12.18 -4.31 -4.38
N VAL A 150 -12.57 -4.88 -3.23
CA VAL A 150 -13.48 -4.23 -2.28
C VAL A 150 -12.67 -3.63 -1.13
N ALA A 151 -12.76 -2.31 -0.95
CA ALA A 151 -12.15 -1.63 0.18
C ALA A 151 -12.84 -2.02 1.49
N VAL A 152 -12.10 -2.67 2.38
CA VAL A 152 -12.62 -3.19 3.66
C VAL A 152 -12.11 -2.43 4.88
N MET A 153 -10.99 -1.72 4.76
CA MET A 153 -10.43 -0.87 5.81
C MET A 153 -9.90 0.41 5.16
N ARG A 154 -10.13 1.54 5.83
CA ARG A 154 -9.54 2.82 5.45
C ARG A 154 -8.77 3.40 6.62
N PHE A 155 -7.62 3.94 6.28
CA PHE A 155 -6.73 4.61 7.19
C PHE A 155 -6.43 6.01 6.67
N VAL A 156 -6.18 6.91 7.60
CA VAL A 156 -5.70 8.26 7.34
C VAL A 156 -4.29 8.43 7.89
N ARG A 157 -3.47 9.19 7.17
CA ARG A 157 -2.11 9.52 7.60
C ARG A 157 -2.17 10.30 8.92
N LYS A 158 -1.28 9.94 9.86
CA LYS A 158 -1.18 10.54 11.20
C LYS A 158 -0.04 11.55 11.29
#